data_AF-A0A936NCT5-F1
#
_entry.id   AF-A0A936NCT5-F1
#
_cell.length_a   1.000
_cell.length_b   1.000
_cell.length_c   1.000
_cell.angle_alpha   90.00
_cell.angle_beta   90.00
_cell.angle_gamma   90.00
#
_symmetry.space_group_name_H-M   'P 1'
#
loop_
_entity.id
_entity.type
_entity.pdbx_description
1 polymer ?
#
loop_
_entity_poly.entity_id
_entity_poly.type
_entity_poly.pdbx_seq_one_letter_code
_entity_poly.pdbx_strand_id
1 'polypeptide(L)'
;MAEFPPNIGSPATRAITRAGIVSLTDLAGWSEAELGELHGVGPKAVAILGDALDEAGKAFATDTRASDTAEVDAYLDAAPSPQRETLRTVRATLLELLPHGRDAMSYSMPAVQLDGISVAGYSANKNHCGYYAHSGSTTQAAGERLDAYVTTRSGIHFDVDTPLPKSVLRLMVSLKLAELGAVDRGIRSEYYPDGQLKAQGRMKDGKPSGRWKWFDKDGSLKQVGTFRVGERTGTRTSYDSDGNLTDTTTY
;
A
#
# COMPACT_ATOMS: atom_id res chain seq x y z
N MET A 1 -26.70 -0.76 4.95
CA MET A 1 -27.13 -1.11 3.58
C MET A 1 -25.91 -0.97 2.69
N ALA A 2 -25.63 -1.93 1.80
CA ALA A 2 -24.49 -1.83 0.91
C ALA A 2 -24.64 -0.60 0.00
N GLU A 3 -23.59 0.21 -0.13
CA GLU A 3 -23.59 1.44 -0.96
C GLU A 3 -23.49 1.14 -2.48
N PHE A 4 -23.49 -0.13 -2.88
CA PHE A 4 -23.34 -0.53 -4.28
C PHE A 4 -24.67 -0.90 -4.96
N PRO A 5 -24.77 -0.75 -6.28
CA PRO A 5 -25.94 -1.17 -7.04
C PRO A 5 -26.25 -2.66 -6.84
N PRO A 6 -27.54 -3.05 -6.71
CA PRO A 6 -27.92 -4.45 -6.47
C PRO A 6 -27.60 -5.39 -7.64
N ASN A 7 -27.27 -4.85 -8.82
CA ASN A 7 -27.22 -5.60 -10.08
C ASN A 7 -25.81 -6.02 -10.54
N ILE A 8 -24.76 -5.83 -9.72
CA ILE A 8 -23.39 -6.23 -10.07
C ILE A 8 -23.16 -7.76 -10.01
N GLY A 9 -24.06 -8.50 -9.37
CA GLY A 9 -24.03 -9.96 -9.26
C GLY A 9 -23.14 -10.48 -8.12
N SER A 10 -23.54 -11.61 -7.51
CA SER A 10 -22.88 -12.16 -6.32
C SER A 10 -21.37 -12.44 -6.46
N PRO A 11 -20.85 -12.93 -7.60
CA PRO A 11 -19.40 -13.08 -7.76
C PRO A 11 -18.64 -11.76 -7.64
N ALA A 12 -19.11 -10.70 -8.31
CA ALA A 12 -18.48 -9.39 -8.25
C ALA A 12 -18.63 -8.76 -6.87
N THR A 13 -19.81 -8.85 -6.24
CA THR A 13 -20.04 -8.35 -4.88
C THR A 13 -19.06 -8.94 -3.87
N ARG A 14 -18.87 -10.27 -3.93
CA ARG A 14 -17.92 -10.98 -3.05
C ARG A 14 -16.48 -10.57 -3.31
N ALA A 15 -16.08 -10.49 -4.58
CA ALA A 15 -14.74 -10.11 -4.98
C ALA A 15 -14.35 -8.71 -4.51
N ILE A 16 -15.22 -7.70 -4.74
CA ILE A 16 -14.94 -6.32 -4.30
C ILE A 16 -14.98 -6.21 -2.77
N THR A 17 -15.88 -6.95 -2.10
CA THR A 17 -15.94 -6.99 -0.63
C THR A 17 -14.66 -7.57 -0.06
N ARG A 18 -14.19 -8.70 -0.59
CA ARG A 18 -12.93 -9.34 -0.22
C ARG A 18 -11.74 -8.39 -0.41
N ALA A 19 -11.75 -7.58 -1.47
CA ALA A 19 -10.75 -6.54 -1.74
C ALA A 19 -10.86 -5.29 -0.83
N GLY A 20 -11.81 -5.27 0.11
CA GLY A 20 -12.00 -4.14 1.03
C GLY A 20 -12.77 -2.95 0.45
N ILE A 21 -13.42 -3.13 -0.69
CA ILE A 21 -14.21 -2.11 -1.38
C ILE A 21 -15.65 -2.23 -0.88
N VAL A 22 -16.02 -1.34 0.06
CA VAL A 22 -17.33 -1.38 0.74
C VAL A 22 -18.13 -0.07 0.59
N SER A 23 -17.61 0.90 -0.15
CA SER A 23 -18.31 2.10 -0.62
C SER A 23 -17.84 2.58 -1.98
N LEU A 24 -18.63 3.48 -2.59
CA LEU A 24 -18.21 4.23 -3.77
C LEU A 24 -16.94 5.07 -3.53
N THR A 25 -16.72 5.55 -2.30
CA THR A 25 -15.45 6.21 -1.93
C THR A 25 -14.26 5.25 -1.93
N ASP A 26 -14.43 3.99 -1.50
CA ASP A 26 -13.36 3.00 -1.61
C ASP A 26 -13.10 2.68 -3.08
N LEU A 27 -14.18 2.47 -3.85
CA LEU A 27 -14.15 2.12 -5.27
C LEU A 27 -13.46 3.19 -6.14
N ALA A 28 -13.66 4.47 -5.84
CA ALA A 28 -13.01 5.58 -6.56
C ALA A 28 -11.47 5.56 -6.43
N GLY A 29 -10.92 4.82 -5.45
CA GLY A 29 -9.48 4.60 -5.31
C GLY A 29 -8.93 3.49 -6.21
N TRP A 30 -9.79 2.77 -6.93
CA TRP A 30 -9.42 1.66 -7.81
C TRP A 30 -9.60 2.06 -9.27
N SER A 31 -8.73 1.56 -10.13
CA SER A 31 -8.86 1.62 -11.58
C SER A 31 -9.70 0.47 -12.12
N GLU A 32 -10.24 0.64 -13.33
CA GLU A 32 -10.96 -0.42 -14.03
C GLU A 32 -10.09 -1.68 -14.24
N ALA A 33 -8.81 -1.48 -14.52
CA ALA A 33 -7.86 -2.57 -14.73
C ALA A 33 -7.67 -3.41 -13.46
N GLU A 34 -7.45 -2.77 -12.31
CA GLU A 34 -7.32 -3.46 -11.02
C GLU A 34 -8.60 -4.19 -10.63
N LEU A 35 -9.76 -3.61 -10.92
CA LEU A 35 -11.03 -4.28 -10.68
C LEU A 35 -11.20 -5.51 -11.57
N GLY A 36 -10.81 -5.43 -12.85
CA GLY A 36 -10.87 -6.55 -13.78
C GLY A 36 -9.92 -7.71 -13.42
N GLU A 37 -8.86 -7.45 -12.65
CA GLU A 37 -7.97 -8.48 -12.11
C GLU A 37 -8.59 -9.27 -10.94
N LEU A 38 -9.62 -8.72 -10.29
CA LEU A 38 -10.32 -9.41 -9.21
C LEU A 38 -11.13 -10.59 -9.77
N HIS A 39 -10.82 -11.80 -9.30
CA HIS A 39 -11.53 -13.00 -9.72
C HIS A 39 -13.04 -12.89 -9.43
N GLY A 40 -13.86 -12.95 -10.49
CA GLY A 40 -15.32 -12.81 -10.40
C GLY A 40 -15.86 -11.43 -10.77
N VAL A 41 -14.99 -10.45 -11.03
CA VAL A 41 -15.35 -9.12 -11.54
C VAL A 41 -15.13 -9.10 -13.06
N GLY A 42 -16.23 -9.14 -13.82
CA GLY A 42 -16.18 -9.04 -15.29
C GLY A 42 -16.45 -7.61 -15.80
N PRO A 43 -16.24 -7.35 -17.10
CA PRO A 43 -16.45 -6.02 -17.70
C PRO A 43 -17.84 -5.43 -17.45
N LYS A 44 -18.88 -6.27 -17.41
CA LYS A 44 -20.24 -5.83 -17.08
C LYS A 44 -20.36 -5.29 -15.66
N ALA A 45 -19.69 -5.92 -14.69
CA ALA A 45 -19.71 -5.45 -13.30
C ALA A 45 -18.94 -4.13 -13.18
N VAL A 46 -17.79 -4.02 -13.84
CA VAL A 46 -17.00 -2.77 -13.91
C VAL A 46 -17.83 -1.62 -14.49
N ALA A 47 -18.55 -1.85 -15.60
CA ALA A 47 -19.42 -0.84 -16.21
C ALA A 47 -20.51 -0.35 -15.24
N ILE A 48 -21.23 -1.26 -14.57
CA ILE A 48 -22.26 -0.90 -13.58
C ILE A 48 -21.67 -0.11 -12.40
N LEU A 49 -20.47 -0.49 -11.96
CA LEU A 49 -19.74 0.21 -10.89
C LEU A 49 -19.29 1.61 -11.35
N GLY A 50 -18.91 1.76 -12.62
CA GLY A 50 -18.58 3.03 -13.24
C GLY A 50 -19.79 3.97 -13.31
N ASP A 51 -20.93 3.49 -13.80
CA ASP A 51 -22.19 4.25 -13.83
C ASP A 51 -22.56 4.76 -12.43
N ALA A 52 -22.39 3.91 -11.40
CA ALA A 52 -22.66 4.29 -10.01
C ALA A 52 -21.68 5.33 -9.45
N LEU A 53 -20.42 5.31 -9.88
CA LEU A 53 -19.47 6.38 -9.55
C LEU A 53 -19.86 7.68 -10.22
N ASP A 54 -20.21 7.64 -11.51
CA ASP A 54 -20.61 8.80 -12.29
C ASP A 54 -21.87 9.46 -11.71
N GLU A 55 -22.89 8.68 -11.36
CA GLU A 55 -24.10 9.16 -10.65
C GLU A 55 -23.77 9.82 -9.30
N ALA A 56 -22.71 9.37 -8.64
CA ALA A 56 -22.21 9.94 -7.39
C ALA A 56 -21.20 11.10 -7.59
N GLY A 57 -20.95 11.53 -8.84
CA GLY A 57 -20.00 12.58 -9.19
C GLY A 57 -18.54 12.19 -8.92
N LYS A 58 -18.20 10.90 -9.09
CA LYS A 58 -16.87 10.30 -8.90
C LYS A 58 -16.44 9.61 -10.18
N ALA A 59 -15.19 9.16 -10.21
CA ALA A 59 -14.64 8.33 -11.27
C ALA A 59 -13.67 7.30 -10.67
N PHE A 60 -13.33 6.28 -11.44
CA PHE A 60 -12.24 5.37 -11.11
C PHE A 60 -10.89 6.10 -11.08
N ALA A 61 -9.94 5.54 -10.33
CA ALA A 61 -8.55 5.98 -10.39
C ALA A 61 -7.93 5.61 -11.74
N THR A 62 -6.92 6.36 -12.16
CA THR A 62 -6.11 6.02 -13.33
C THR A 62 -5.11 4.93 -12.96
N ASP A 63 -4.99 3.89 -13.80
CA ASP A 63 -3.93 2.90 -13.64
C ASP A 63 -2.60 3.47 -14.15
N THR A 64 -1.70 3.79 -13.22
CA THR A 64 -0.36 4.33 -13.53
C THR A 64 0.72 3.26 -13.50
N ARG A 65 0.41 1.99 -13.19
CA ARG A 65 1.43 0.94 -12.95
C ARG A 65 2.40 0.77 -14.11
N ALA A 66 1.90 0.82 -15.35
CA ALA A 66 2.72 0.67 -16.54
C ALA A 66 3.65 1.87 -16.76
N SER A 67 3.14 3.09 -16.60
CA SER A 67 3.97 4.30 -16.72
C SER A 67 5.00 4.40 -15.60
N ASP A 68 4.60 4.11 -14.36
CA ASP A 68 5.49 4.15 -13.19
C ASP A 68 6.64 3.15 -13.34
N THR A 69 6.32 1.93 -13.81
CA THR A 69 7.33 0.91 -14.13
C THR A 69 8.30 1.38 -15.21
N ALA A 70 7.78 1.98 -16.30
CA ALA A 70 8.59 2.46 -17.41
C ALA A 70 9.51 3.62 -16.99
N GLU A 71 9.05 4.52 -16.13
CA GLU A 71 9.88 5.61 -15.59
C GLU A 71 11.01 5.09 -14.69
N VAL A 72 10.73 4.11 -13.84
CA VAL A 72 11.75 3.46 -13.02
C VAL A 72 12.77 2.70 -13.88
N ASP A 73 12.32 1.98 -14.91
CA ASP A 73 13.20 1.30 -15.86
C ASP A 73 14.09 2.29 -16.60
N ALA A 74 13.53 3.40 -17.08
CA ALA A 74 14.28 4.46 -17.75
C ALA A 74 15.36 5.08 -16.83
N TYR A 75 15.04 5.29 -15.54
CA TYR A 75 16.04 5.74 -14.55
C TYR A 75 17.18 4.73 -14.41
N LEU A 76 16.86 3.44 -14.27
CA LEU A 76 17.85 2.39 -14.07
C LEU A 76 18.73 2.19 -15.31
N ASP A 77 18.16 2.28 -16.51
CA ASP A 77 18.91 2.18 -17.76
C ASP A 77 19.88 3.35 -17.95
N ALA A 78 19.54 4.54 -17.45
CA ALA A 78 20.42 5.70 -17.46
C ALA A 78 21.52 5.64 -16.39
N ALA A 79 21.38 4.81 -15.34
CA ALA A 79 22.39 4.68 -14.29
C ALA A 79 23.70 4.06 -14.84
N PRO A 80 24.88 4.49 -14.34
CA PRO A 80 26.15 3.92 -14.77
C PRO A 80 26.36 2.50 -14.21
N SER A 81 27.12 1.68 -14.92
CA SER A 81 27.63 0.41 -14.37
C SER A 81 28.73 0.71 -13.33
N PRO A 82 28.79 -0.01 -12.19
CA PRO A 82 27.96 -1.17 -11.81
C PRO A 82 26.69 -0.82 -11.01
N GLN A 83 26.37 0.47 -10.82
CA GLN A 83 25.22 0.91 -10.01
C GLN A 83 23.90 0.42 -10.57
N ARG A 84 23.77 0.35 -11.89
CA ARG A 84 22.57 -0.17 -12.57
C ARG A 84 22.20 -1.56 -12.08
N GLU A 85 23.13 -2.51 -12.15
CA GLU A 85 22.92 -3.91 -11.76
C GLU A 85 22.62 -4.04 -10.27
N THR A 86 23.36 -3.27 -9.46
CA THR A 86 23.16 -3.17 -8.02
C THR A 86 21.76 -2.68 -7.67
N LEU A 87 21.29 -1.60 -8.29
CA LEU A 87 19.96 -1.02 -8.01
C LEU A 87 18.82 -1.89 -8.56
N ARG A 88 19.01 -2.58 -9.69
CA ARG A 88 18.07 -3.60 -10.16
C ARG A 88 17.89 -4.72 -9.14
N THR A 89 18.98 -5.14 -8.47
CA THR A 89 18.92 -6.13 -7.39
C THR A 89 18.17 -5.61 -6.16
N VAL A 90 18.37 -4.33 -5.80
CA VAL A 90 17.62 -3.68 -4.72
C VAL A 90 16.14 -3.61 -5.03
N ARG A 91 15.74 -3.15 -6.23
CA ARG A 91 14.34 -3.11 -6.70
C ARG A 91 13.69 -4.49 -6.59
N ALA A 92 14.33 -5.53 -7.15
CA ALA A 92 13.80 -6.88 -7.13
C ALA A 92 13.60 -7.39 -5.68
N THR A 93 14.55 -7.12 -4.79
CA THR A 93 14.45 -7.52 -3.39
C THR A 93 13.34 -6.75 -2.66
N LEU A 94 13.15 -5.47 -2.96
CA LEU A 94 12.09 -4.67 -2.36
C LEU A 94 10.70 -5.13 -2.81
N LEU A 95 10.51 -5.41 -4.10
CA LEU A 95 9.25 -5.96 -4.61
C LEU A 95 8.97 -7.37 -4.08
N GLU A 96 10.01 -8.15 -3.77
CA GLU A 96 9.85 -9.44 -3.07
C GLU A 96 9.40 -9.24 -1.61
N LEU A 97 9.98 -8.28 -0.91
CA LEU A 97 9.64 -7.97 0.50
C LEU A 97 8.30 -7.24 0.64
N LEU A 98 7.83 -6.60 -0.43
CA LEU A 98 6.61 -5.82 -0.52
C LEU A 98 5.81 -6.31 -1.73
N PRO A 99 5.16 -7.49 -1.66
CA PRO A 99 4.45 -8.09 -2.81
C PRO A 99 3.27 -7.23 -3.32
N HIS A 100 2.79 -6.27 -2.52
CA HIS A 100 1.79 -5.28 -2.92
C HIS A 100 2.39 -3.90 -3.22
N GLY A 101 3.71 -3.78 -3.10
CA GLY A 101 4.46 -2.58 -3.43
C GLY A 101 4.50 -2.35 -4.92
N ARG A 102 4.43 -1.08 -5.32
CA ARG A 102 4.51 -0.67 -6.73
C ARG A 102 5.71 0.21 -6.96
N ASP A 103 6.33 0.07 -8.12
CA ASP A 103 7.29 1.06 -8.59
C ASP A 103 6.61 2.42 -8.70
N ALA A 104 7.36 3.46 -8.39
CA ALA A 104 6.98 4.86 -8.60
C ALA A 104 8.24 5.74 -8.57
N MET A 105 8.12 6.95 -9.12
CA MET A 105 9.14 7.99 -8.93
C MET A 105 8.78 8.87 -7.73
N SER A 106 9.78 9.18 -6.90
CA SER A 106 9.63 10.00 -5.69
C SER A 106 10.89 10.84 -5.52
N TYR A 107 10.76 12.17 -5.51
CA TYR A 107 11.92 13.08 -5.48
C TYR A 107 12.97 12.79 -6.58
N SER A 108 12.51 12.49 -7.80
CA SER A 108 13.35 12.15 -8.96
C SER A 108 14.20 10.89 -8.78
N MET A 109 13.81 9.98 -7.89
CA MET A 109 14.43 8.68 -7.74
C MET A 109 13.38 7.57 -7.72
N PRO A 110 13.73 6.35 -8.14
CA PRO A 110 12.86 5.20 -7.97
C PRO A 110 12.51 4.95 -6.51
N ALA A 111 11.28 4.50 -6.27
CA ALA A 111 10.81 4.05 -4.99
C ALA A 111 9.79 2.93 -5.13
N VAL A 112 9.66 2.12 -4.08
CA VAL A 112 8.51 1.22 -3.89
C VAL A 112 7.49 1.90 -2.98
N GLN A 113 6.26 2.02 -3.46
CA GLN A 113 5.12 2.63 -2.76
C GLN A 113 4.10 1.60 -2.29
N LEU A 114 3.47 1.88 -1.15
CA LEU A 114 2.24 1.24 -0.68
C LEU A 114 1.18 2.30 -0.43
N ASP A 115 -0.02 2.13 -0.97
CA ASP A 115 -1.13 3.08 -0.82
C ASP A 115 -0.73 4.55 -1.12
N GLY A 116 0.06 4.77 -2.17
CA GLY A 116 0.57 6.08 -2.57
C GLY A 116 1.65 6.66 -1.65
N ILE A 117 2.18 5.87 -0.71
CA ILE A 117 3.21 6.28 0.23
C ILE A 117 4.54 5.59 -0.11
N SER A 118 5.60 6.36 -0.35
CA SER A 118 6.96 5.84 -0.54
C SER A 118 7.46 5.14 0.73
N VAL A 119 7.70 3.83 0.60
CA VAL A 119 8.25 2.98 1.66
C VAL A 119 9.77 2.91 1.55
N ALA A 120 10.30 2.74 0.33
CA ALA A 120 11.73 2.59 0.09
C ALA A 120 12.13 3.20 -1.24
N GLY A 121 12.86 4.32 -1.21
CA GLY A 121 13.52 4.93 -2.36
C GLY A 121 14.96 4.43 -2.53
N TYR A 122 15.47 4.47 -3.76
CA TYR A 122 16.85 4.11 -4.05
C TYR A 122 17.42 4.93 -5.20
N SER A 123 18.73 5.19 -5.22
CA SER A 123 19.37 5.98 -6.28
C SER A 123 20.83 5.62 -6.56
N ALA A 124 21.28 5.99 -7.76
CA ALA A 124 22.68 6.09 -8.12
C ALA A 124 23.20 7.50 -7.78
N ASN A 125 24.25 7.59 -6.95
CA ASN A 125 24.95 8.83 -6.64
C ASN A 125 26.41 8.77 -7.13
N LYS A 126 27.12 9.90 -7.10
CA LYS A 126 28.47 10.05 -7.70
C LYS A 126 29.44 8.90 -7.41
N ASN A 127 29.48 8.42 -6.16
CA ASN A 127 30.45 7.41 -5.69
C ASN A 127 29.80 6.27 -4.88
N HIS A 128 28.48 6.20 -4.79
CA HIS A 128 27.76 5.22 -3.96
C HIS A 128 26.32 5.05 -4.46
N CYS A 129 25.69 3.95 -4.10
CA CYS A 129 24.24 3.78 -4.20
C CYS A 129 23.57 4.22 -2.89
N GLY A 130 22.37 4.78 -2.98
CA GLY A 130 21.60 5.24 -1.82
C GLY A 130 20.32 4.43 -1.61
N TYR A 131 19.97 4.16 -0.36
CA TYR A 131 18.66 3.68 0.06
C TYR A 131 18.01 4.74 0.96
N TYR A 132 16.72 5.03 0.77
CA TYR A 132 16.03 6.10 1.49
C TYR A 132 14.67 5.63 2.00
N ALA A 133 14.47 5.66 3.32
CA ALA A 133 13.16 5.37 3.93
C ALA A 133 12.20 6.57 3.90
N HIS A 134 12.63 7.68 3.30
CA HIS A 134 11.94 8.98 3.29
C HIS A 134 11.44 9.42 4.68
N SER A 135 12.19 9.04 5.73
CA SER A 135 11.90 9.40 7.11
C SER A 135 13.13 9.36 7.98
N GLY A 136 13.27 10.38 8.83
CA GLY A 136 14.33 10.48 9.82
C GLY A 136 14.23 9.46 10.96
N SER A 137 13.00 9.12 11.36
CA SER A 137 12.75 8.21 12.48
C SER A 137 13.03 6.76 12.13
N THR A 138 12.85 6.36 10.86
CA THR A 138 13.14 4.98 10.43
C THR A 138 14.62 4.65 10.57
N THR A 139 15.52 5.49 10.04
CA THR A 139 16.98 5.27 10.13
C THR A 139 17.46 5.34 11.58
N GLN A 140 16.93 6.28 12.38
CA GLN A 140 17.26 6.38 13.80
C GLN A 140 16.84 5.11 14.56
N ALA A 141 15.65 4.58 14.29
CA ALA A 141 15.16 3.37 14.93
C ALA A 141 16.01 2.14 14.60
N ALA A 142 16.71 2.12 13.45
CA ALA A 142 17.61 1.03 13.09
C ALA A 142 18.82 0.94 14.03
N GLY A 143 19.33 2.08 14.53
CA GLY A 143 20.39 2.14 15.54
C GLY A 143 21.66 1.38 15.13
N GLU A 144 22.26 0.66 16.09
CA GLU A 144 23.53 -0.08 15.95
C GLU A 144 23.52 -1.10 14.80
N ARG A 145 22.35 -1.53 14.34
CA ARG A 145 22.20 -2.46 13.20
C ARG A 145 22.70 -1.86 11.88
N LEU A 146 22.93 -0.56 11.81
CA LEU A 146 23.48 0.14 10.65
C LEU A 146 24.92 0.63 10.85
N ASP A 147 25.61 0.26 11.94
CA ASP A 147 26.97 0.76 12.26
C ASP A 147 28.01 0.44 11.17
N ALA A 148 27.76 -0.58 10.35
CA ALA A 148 28.60 -0.93 9.21
C ALA A 148 28.46 0.02 8.00
N TYR A 149 27.53 0.97 8.02
CA TYR A 149 27.20 1.82 6.88
C TYR A 149 27.33 3.31 7.20
N VAL A 150 27.63 4.08 6.16
CA VAL A 150 27.47 5.54 6.22
C VAL A 150 25.98 5.86 6.11
N THR A 151 25.40 6.46 7.15
CA THR A 151 23.99 6.84 7.17
C THR A 151 23.81 8.36 7.10
N THR A 152 22.71 8.79 6.49
CA THR A 152 22.17 10.15 6.60
C THR A 152 20.91 10.12 7.46
N ARG A 153 20.26 11.29 7.67
CA ARG A 153 18.99 11.34 8.40
C ARG A 153 17.97 10.35 7.84
N SER A 154 17.85 10.22 6.51
CA SER A 154 16.78 9.46 5.86
C SER A 154 17.26 8.26 5.05
N GLY A 155 18.56 7.92 5.08
CA GLY A 155 19.08 6.90 4.17
C GLY A 155 20.42 6.28 4.55
N ILE A 156 20.80 5.29 3.75
CA ILE A 156 22.00 4.46 3.87
C ILE A 156 22.77 4.58 2.57
N HIS A 157 24.06 4.88 2.65
CA HIS A 157 24.97 4.77 1.51
C HIS A 157 25.58 3.36 1.48
N PHE A 158 25.62 2.76 0.30
CA PHE A 158 26.22 1.44 0.07
C PHE A 158 26.98 1.42 -1.25
N ASP A 159 27.78 0.38 -1.44
CA ASP A 159 28.73 0.32 -2.54
C ASP A 159 28.03 0.26 -3.91
N VAL A 160 28.76 0.71 -4.94
CA VAL A 160 28.24 0.79 -6.30
C VAL A 160 28.01 -0.59 -6.93
N ASP A 161 28.71 -1.62 -6.47
CA ASP A 161 28.70 -2.99 -6.99
C ASP A 161 28.18 -4.05 -6.00
N THR A 162 27.87 -3.64 -4.76
CA THR A 162 27.44 -4.54 -3.70
C THR A 162 26.10 -4.08 -3.13
N PRO A 163 24.97 -4.74 -3.45
CA PRO A 163 23.66 -4.33 -2.96
C PRO A 163 23.55 -4.51 -1.44
N LEU A 164 22.65 -3.74 -0.81
CA LEU A 164 22.32 -3.95 0.59
C LEU A 164 21.86 -5.40 0.83
N PRO A 165 22.33 -6.08 1.88
CA PRO A 165 21.84 -7.40 2.23
C PRO A 165 20.33 -7.38 2.44
N LYS A 166 19.64 -8.43 2.00
CA LYS A 166 18.20 -8.59 2.17
C LYS A 166 17.74 -8.46 3.63
N SER A 167 18.58 -8.82 4.60
CA SER A 167 18.30 -8.62 6.03
C SER A 167 18.21 -7.14 6.41
N VAL A 168 19.06 -6.28 5.84
CA VAL A 168 19.04 -4.82 6.05
C VAL A 168 17.83 -4.20 5.35
N LEU A 169 17.57 -4.58 4.10
CA LEU A 169 16.37 -4.12 3.37
C LEU A 169 15.08 -4.50 4.12
N ARG A 170 14.99 -5.75 4.61
CA ARG A 170 13.85 -6.21 5.42
C ARG A 170 13.71 -5.40 6.71
N LEU A 171 14.80 -5.16 7.44
CA LEU A 171 14.78 -4.34 8.65
C LEU A 171 14.22 -2.94 8.36
N MET A 172 14.74 -2.28 7.33
CA MET A 172 14.34 -0.92 6.98
C MET A 172 12.87 -0.85 6.52
N VAL A 173 12.42 -1.82 5.74
CA VAL A 173 11.01 -1.95 5.35
C VAL A 173 10.13 -2.16 6.59
N SER A 174 10.46 -3.10 7.48
CA SER A 174 9.67 -3.35 8.69
C SER A 174 9.58 -2.13 9.60
N LEU A 175 10.68 -1.39 9.79
CA LEU A 175 10.68 -0.16 10.57
C LEU A 175 9.83 0.92 9.91
N LYS A 176 9.88 1.04 8.58
CA LYS A 176 9.05 2.00 7.85
C LYS A 176 7.56 1.68 8.00
N LEU A 177 7.17 0.41 7.86
CA LEU A 177 5.77 -0.01 8.03
C LEU A 177 5.26 0.26 9.46
N ALA A 178 6.11 0.02 10.47
CA ALA A 178 5.78 0.35 11.86
C ALA A 178 5.59 1.85 12.08
N GLU A 179 6.46 2.68 11.47
CA GLU A 179 6.32 4.14 11.50
C GLU A 179 5.03 4.60 10.82
N LEU A 180 4.69 4.06 9.64
CA LEU A 180 3.47 4.42 8.93
C LEU A 180 2.20 4.16 9.77
N GLY A 181 2.22 3.14 10.63
CA GLY A 181 1.15 2.88 11.59
C GLY A 181 1.13 3.81 12.81
N ALA A 182 2.23 4.51 13.09
CA ALA A 182 2.37 5.41 14.23
C ALA A 182 2.16 6.89 13.88
N VAL A 183 2.36 7.30 12.62
CA VAL A 183 2.19 8.70 12.19
C VAL A 183 0.70 9.02 12.02
N ASP A 184 0.23 10.06 12.71
CA ASP A 184 -1.12 10.59 12.51
C ASP A 184 -1.18 11.40 11.21
N ARG A 185 -1.64 10.74 10.13
CA ARG A 185 -1.92 11.39 8.83
C ARG A 185 -3.41 11.66 8.66
N GLY A 186 -4.19 11.62 9.74
CA GLY A 186 -5.66 11.51 9.70
C GLY A 186 -6.16 10.14 9.20
N ILE A 187 -5.29 9.32 8.63
CA ILE A 187 -5.48 7.89 8.34
C ILE A 187 -4.37 7.13 9.05
N ARG A 188 -4.73 6.03 9.71
CA ARG A 188 -3.80 5.05 10.25
C ARG A 188 -3.90 3.77 9.43
N SER A 189 -2.75 3.28 8.97
CA SER A 189 -2.61 1.97 8.32
C SER A 189 -1.71 1.08 9.17
N GLU A 190 -2.17 -0.11 9.52
CA GLU A 190 -1.36 -1.15 10.12
C GLU A 190 -1.10 -2.23 9.08
N TYR A 191 0.14 -2.71 9.01
CA TYR A 191 0.55 -3.75 8.08
C TYR A 191 1.03 -4.99 8.85
N TYR A 192 0.88 -6.16 8.24
CA TYR A 192 1.57 -7.37 8.63
C TYR A 192 3.07 -7.28 8.28
N PRO A 193 3.94 -8.15 8.83
CA PRO A 193 5.39 -8.11 8.57
C PRO A 193 5.79 -8.23 7.10
N ASP A 194 4.92 -8.80 6.26
CA ASP A 194 5.07 -8.96 4.81
C ASP A 194 4.55 -7.74 4.01
N GLY A 195 4.07 -6.69 4.68
CA GLY A 195 3.52 -5.50 4.04
C GLY A 195 2.04 -5.61 3.65
N GLN A 196 1.37 -6.74 3.90
CA GLN A 196 -0.08 -6.84 3.68
C GLN A 196 -0.82 -5.91 4.65
N LEU A 197 -1.79 -5.15 4.15
CA LEU A 197 -2.63 -4.29 5.00
C LEU A 197 -3.41 -5.14 6.00
N LYS A 198 -3.32 -4.80 7.28
CA LYS A 198 -3.98 -5.48 8.42
C LYS A 198 -5.17 -4.69 8.92
N ALA A 199 -5.03 -3.38 9.03
CA ALA A 199 -6.10 -2.49 9.45
C ALA A 199 -5.91 -1.10 8.86
N GLN A 200 -7.01 -0.43 8.54
CA GLN A 200 -6.96 0.96 8.10
C GLN A 200 -8.20 1.71 8.55
N GLY A 201 -8.03 2.95 8.97
CA GLY A 201 -9.16 3.84 9.25
C GLY A 201 -8.75 5.25 9.62
N ARG A 202 -9.74 6.13 9.73
CA ARG A 202 -9.48 7.53 10.08
C ARG A 202 -9.12 7.67 11.56
N MET A 203 -8.18 8.56 11.82
CA MET A 203 -7.81 9.05 13.14
C MET A 203 -8.23 10.52 13.26
N LYS A 204 -8.73 10.90 14.43
CA LYS A 204 -9.00 12.30 14.78
C LYS A 204 -8.61 12.50 16.24
N ASP A 205 -7.74 13.50 16.49
CA ASP A 205 -7.23 13.83 17.82
C ASP A 205 -6.62 12.60 18.55
N GLY A 206 -5.83 11.80 17.81
CA GLY A 206 -5.22 10.58 18.32
C GLY A 206 -6.18 9.41 18.57
N LYS A 207 -7.48 9.53 18.23
CA LYS A 207 -8.49 8.49 18.45
C LYS A 207 -9.08 7.97 17.13
N PRO A 208 -9.47 6.68 17.06
CA PRO A 208 -10.24 6.15 15.94
C PRO A 208 -11.52 6.96 15.66
N SER A 209 -11.76 7.25 14.38
CA SER A 209 -12.92 8.00 13.90
C SER A 209 -13.34 7.48 12.54
N GLY A 210 -14.63 7.58 12.20
CA GLY A 210 -15.15 7.14 10.91
C GLY A 210 -14.99 5.64 10.68
N ARG A 211 -14.97 5.23 9.40
CA ARG A 211 -14.91 3.83 9.00
C ARG A 211 -13.50 3.26 9.21
N TRP A 212 -13.47 2.06 9.76
CA TRP A 212 -12.30 1.21 9.93
C TRP A 212 -12.53 -0.12 9.22
N LYS A 213 -11.48 -0.61 8.58
CA LYS A 213 -11.41 -1.89 7.88
C LYS A 213 -10.31 -2.73 8.51
N TRP A 214 -10.56 -4.01 8.71
CA TRP A 214 -9.57 -4.99 9.14
C TRP A 214 -9.55 -6.14 8.13
N PHE A 215 -8.35 -6.64 7.89
CA PHE A 215 -8.06 -7.63 6.87
C PHE A 215 -7.35 -8.82 7.52
N ASP A 216 -7.52 -10.00 6.92
CA ASP A 216 -6.73 -11.17 7.25
C ASP A 216 -5.39 -11.16 6.49
N LYS A 217 -4.48 -12.09 6.85
CA LYS A 217 -3.13 -12.15 6.29
C LYS A 217 -3.08 -12.45 4.78
N ASP A 218 -4.15 -12.99 4.23
CA ASP A 218 -4.31 -13.24 2.79
C ASP A 218 -4.83 -12.01 2.03
N GLY A 219 -5.03 -10.89 2.73
CA GLY A 219 -5.56 -9.64 2.19
C GLY A 219 -7.08 -9.56 2.14
N SER A 220 -7.80 -10.62 2.53
CA SER A 220 -9.26 -10.64 2.53
C SER A 220 -9.83 -9.71 3.61
N LEU A 221 -10.82 -8.89 3.26
CA LEU A 221 -11.54 -8.07 4.23
C LEU A 221 -12.23 -8.95 5.27
N LYS A 222 -11.84 -8.79 6.52
CA LYS A 222 -12.39 -9.52 7.65
C LYS A 222 -13.54 -8.79 8.30
N GLN A 223 -13.40 -7.47 8.44
CA GLN A 223 -14.34 -6.68 9.23
C GLN A 223 -14.36 -5.22 8.82
N VAL A 224 -15.52 -4.60 8.94
CA VAL A 224 -15.74 -3.16 8.83
C VAL A 224 -16.49 -2.67 10.05
N GLY A 225 -16.10 -1.52 10.59
CA GLY A 225 -16.77 -0.90 11.73
C GLY A 225 -16.63 0.62 11.68
N THR A 226 -17.44 1.32 12.47
CA THR A 226 -17.37 2.78 12.55
C THR A 226 -17.02 3.20 13.98
N PHE A 227 -16.21 4.25 14.10
CA PHE A 227 -15.87 4.86 15.37
C PHE A 227 -16.27 6.34 15.42
N ARG A 228 -16.59 6.82 16.61
CA ARG A 228 -16.75 8.25 16.92
C ARG A 228 -16.02 8.55 18.21
N VAL A 229 -14.95 9.35 18.11
CA VAL A 229 -14.12 9.76 19.25
C VAL A 229 -13.57 8.55 20.04
N GLY A 230 -13.11 7.53 19.32
CA GLY A 230 -12.53 6.30 19.88
C GLY A 230 -13.53 5.21 20.27
N GLU A 231 -14.82 5.53 20.33
CA GLU A 231 -15.87 4.57 20.68
C GLU A 231 -16.51 3.95 19.43
N ARG A 232 -16.83 2.66 19.48
CA ARG A 232 -17.57 1.99 18.39
C ARG A 232 -18.97 2.60 18.27
N THR A 233 -19.43 2.82 17.05
CA THR A 233 -20.75 3.36 16.76
C THR A 233 -21.31 2.77 15.48
N GLY A 234 -22.63 2.73 15.37
CA GLY A 234 -23.30 2.24 14.16
C GLY A 234 -23.09 0.74 13.99
N THR A 235 -22.97 0.30 12.75
CA THR A 235 -22.94 -1.13 12.44
C THR A 235 -21.52 -1.61 12.17
N ARG A 236 -21.14 -2.69 12.85
CA ARG A 236 -19.98 -3.53 12.52
C ARG A 236 -20.44 -4.72 11.71
N THR A 237 -19.71 -4.97 10.63
CA THR A 237 -19.99 -6.03 9.66
C THR A 237 -18.76 -6.91 9.56
N SER A 238 -18.92 -8.23 9.63
CA SER A 238 -17.81 -9.19 9.52
C SER A 238 -18.02 -10.12 8.34
N TYR A 239 -16.93 -10.58 7.73
CA TYR A 239 -16.95 -11.41 6.52
C TYR A 239 -16.07 -12.64 6.69
N ASP A 240 -16.36 -13.69 5.92
CA ASP A 240 -15.43 -14.82 5.73
C ASP A 240 -14.39 -14.52 4.64
N SER A 241 -13.46 -15.47 4.40
CA SER A 241 -12.40 -15.33 3.39
C SER A 241 -12.91 -15.24 1.96
N ASP A 242 -14.16 -15.66 1.70
CA ASP A 242 -14.80 -15.57 0.38
C ASP A 242 -15.56 -14.25 0.21
N GLY A 243 -15.56 -13.37 1.23
CA GLY A 243 -16.26 -12.09 1.23
C GLY A 243 -17.76 -12.20 1.54
N ASN A 244 -18.24 -13.32 2.07
CA ASN A 244 -19.63 -13.45 2.51
C ASN A 244 -19.82 -12.81 3.88
N LEU A 245 -20.95 -12.14 4.07
CA LEU A 245 -21.35 -11.59 5.36
C LEU A 245 -21.58 -12.73 6.39
N THR A 246 -20.89 -12.67 7.52
CA THR A 246 -21.02 -13.67 8.60
C THR A 246 -21.68 -13.12 9.87
N ASP A 247 -21.46 -11.85 10.20
CA ASP A 247 -21.99 -11.23 11.41
C ASP A 247 -22.29 -9.75 11.19
N THR A 248 -23.32 -9.26 11.87
CA THR A 248 -23.67 -7.84 11.95
C THR A 248 -24.02 -7.48 13.39
N THR A 249 -23.29 -6.54 13.97
CA THR A 249 -23.52 -6.04 15.34
C THR A 249 -23.73 -4.53 15.30
N THR A 250 -24.74 -4.02 16.01
CA THR A 250 -25.01 -2.57 16.15
C THR A 250 -24.62 -2.07 17.54
N TYR A 251 -23.98 -0.91 17.60
CA TYR A 251 -23.52 -0.23 18.82
C TYR A 251 -24.24 1.11 19.02
#